data_AF-A0AAJ2WCB1-F1
#
_entry.id   AF-A0AAJ2WCB1-F1
#
_cell.length_a   1.000
_cell.length_b   1.000
_cell.length_c   1.000
_cell.angle_alpha   90.00
_cell.angle_beta   90.00
_cell.angle_gamma   90.00
#
_symmetry.space_group_name_H-M   'P 1'
#
loop_
_entity.id
_entity.type
_entity.pdbx_description
1 polymer ?
#
loop_
_entity_poly.entity_id
_entity_poly.type
_entity_poly.pdbx_seq_one_letter_code
_entity_poly.pdbx_strand_id
1 'polypeptide(L)'
;MTNIEYVNALLCSNDVIYIDTSSLMNVQELRKFLDSYQQCFIKHNKKIIVTREVCLEIVKHLSSKIESKQFKAQRVIDLFKEFRDVFIFEDQNLNNLDAEKAFADSELLSRLTKGKTEFSQLLITNDKKLSVDAYSLNNLNSCFGEKISVCYISRNGLLHKGETEFGNHVVNENNGIEPENSTEEQIVSTISEEFKSKLLFSAAGIVIGVVFTKYVPKLLRFI
;
A
#
# COMPACT_ATOMS: atom_id res chain seq x y z
N MET A 1 23.50 -9.15 10.50
CA MET A 1 22.09 -9.00 10.93
C MET A 1 21.25 -9.95 10.11
N THR A 2 20.55 -10.90 10.74
CA THR A 2 19.58 -11.78 10.07
C THR A 2 18.33 -10.99 9.68
N ASN A 3 17.49 -11.51 8.78
CA ASN A 3 16.23 -10.82 8.44
C ASN A 3 15.26 -10.75 9.65
N ILE A 4 15.28 -11.76 10.53
CA ILE A 4 14.51 -11.75 11.78
C ILE A 4 14.97 -10.61 12.70
N GLU A 5 16.29 -10.43 12.89
CA GLU A 5 16.82 -9.31 13.68
C GLU A 5 16.45 -7.96 13.07
N TYR A 6 16.50 -7.85 11.75
CA TYR A 6 16.10 -6.65 11.01
C TYR A 6 14.61 -6.32 11.20
N VAL A 7 13.72 -7.30 11.05
CA VAL A 7 12.28 -7.13 11.29
C VAL A 7 12.01 -6.74 12.74
N ASN A 8 12.65 -7.40 13.71
CA ASN A 8 12.49 -7.01 15.13
C ASN A 8 12.92 -5.56 15.37
N ALA A 9 14.04 -5.11 14.79
CA ALA A 9 14.48 -3.73 14.91
C ALA A 9 13.45 -2.76 14.31
N LEU A 10 12.89 -3.07 13.14
CA LEU A 10 11.84 -2.27 12.51
C LEU A 10 10.57 -2.19 13.35
N LEU A 11 10.13 -3.30 13.96
CA LEU A 11 8.94 -3.33 14.81
C LEU A 11 9.13 -2.51 16.10
N CYS A 12 10.34 -2.51 16.67
CA CYS A 12 10.68 -1.68 17.82
C CYS A 12 10.73 -0.19 17.47
N SER A 13 11.22 0.16 16.27
CA SER A 13 11.53 1.55 15.91
C SER A 13 10.43 2.29 15.15
N ASN A 14 9.28 1.64 14.91
CA ASN A 14 8.16 2.26 14.20
C ASN A 14 6.90 2.10 15.04
N ASP A 15 6.23 3.21 15.31
CA ASP A 15 4.97 3.26 16.04
C ASP A 15 3.84 2.66 15.23
N VAL A 16 3.77 3.03 13.95
CA VAL A 16 2.70 2.67 13.03
C VAL A 16 3.25 1.94 11.80
N ILE A 17 2.51 0.93 11.32
CA ILE A 17 2.90 0.10 10.19
C ILE A 17 1.75 0.07 9.19
N TYR A 18 1.99 0.54 7.97
CA TYR A 18 1.05 0.51 6.85
C TYR A 18 1.49 -0.51 5.80
N ILE A 19 0.53 -1.04 5.06
CA ILE A 19 0.79 -1.88 3.89
C ILE A 19 -0.05 -1.40 2.71
N ASP A 20 0.57 -1.38 1.54
CA ASP A 20 -0.06 -0.99 0.29
C ASP A 20 -0.69 -2.20 -0.45
N THR A 21 -1.63 -1.93 -1.35
CA THR A 21 -2.30 -2.90 -2.23
C THR A 21 -1.30 -3.69 -3.07
N SER A 22 -0.23 -3.07 -3.57
CA SER A 22 0.78 -3.77 -4.38
C SER A 22 1.46 -4.92 -3.61
N SER A 23 1.78 -4.71 -2.33
CA SER A 23 2.33 -5.74 -1.45
C SER A 23 1.30 -6.79 -1.08
N LEU A 24 0.05 -6.37 -0.82
CA LEU A 24 -1.03 -7.30 -0.51
C LEU A 24 -1.30 -8.27 -1.67
N MET A 25 -1.34 -7.75 -2.90
CA MET A 25 -1.67 -8.50 -4.11
C MET A 25 -0.53 -9.41 -4.62
N ASN A 26 0.66 -9.37 -4.01
CA ASN A 26 1.72 -10.37 -4.18
C ASN A 26 1.53 -11.52 -3.19
N VAL A 27 0.43 -12.26 -3.39
CA VAL A 27 -0.13 -13.23 -2.45
C VAL A 27 0.87 -14.28 -1.96
N GLN A 28 1.74 -14.79 -2.84
CA GLN A 28 2.70 -15.85 -2.47
C GLN A 28 3.80 -15.30 -1.56
N GLU A 29 4.34 -14.15 -1.91
CA GLU A 29 5.34 -13.42 -1.14
C GLU A 29 4.79 -12.96 0.21
N LEU A 30 3.57 -12.42 0.20
CA LEU A 30 2.86 -12.02 1.42
C LEU A 30 2.66 -13.21 2.36
N ARG A 31 2.24 -14.38 1.86
CA ARG A 31 2.11 -15.58 2.68
C ARG A 31 3.44 -15.95 3.34
N LYS A 32 4.52 -16.06 2.56
CA LYS A 32 5.85 -16.39 3.10
C LYS A 32 6.29 -15.39 4.16
N PHE A 33 6.02 -14.11 3.96
CA PHE A 33 6.28 -13.05 4.93
C PHE A 33 5.49 -13.26 6.23
N LEU A 34 4.18 -13.51 6.13
CA LEU A 34 3.33 -13.74 7.30
C LEU A 34 3.72 -15.01 8.06
N ASP A 35 3.99 -16.11 7.35
CA ASP A 35 4.48 -17.37 7.93
C ASP A 35 5.78 -17.16 8.71
N SER A 36 6.70 -16.36 8.15
CA SER A 36 8.02 -16.11 8.74
C SER A 36 7.98 -15.16 9.93
N TYR A 37 7.10 -14.17 9.93
CA TYR A 37 7.19 -13.04 10.86
C TYR A 37 5.97 -12.81 11.75
N GLN A 38 4.86 -13.55 11.61
CA GLN A 38 3.66 -13.35 12.45
C GLN A 38 3.98 -13.32 13.95
N GLN A 39 4.89 -14.20 14.42
CA GLN A 39 5.28 -14.27 15.83
C GLN A 39 6.06 -13.03 16.28
N CYS A 40 6.78 -12.36 15.38
CA CYS A 40 7.44 -11.09 15.67
C CYS A 40 6.38 -10.00 15.92
N PHE A 41 5.38 -9.87 15.04
CA PHE A 41 4.28 -8.90 15.22
C PHE A 41 3.53 -9.11 16.54
N ILE A 42 3.17 -10.36 16.85
CA ILE A 42 2.47 -10.71 18.10
C ILE A 42 3.33 -10.37 19.32
N LYS A 43 4.62 -10.77 19.32
CA LYS A 43 5.54 -10.50 20.43
C LYS A 43 5.72 -9.01 20.72
N HIS A 44 5.77 -8.18 19.69
CA HIS A 44 5.92 -6.73 19.81
C HIS A 44 4.59 -5.99 20.03
N ASN A 45 3.46 -6.72 20.07
CA ASN A 45 2.12 -6.14 20.09
C ASN A 45 1.93 -5.09 18.97
N LYS A 46 2.45 -5.40 17.78
CA LYS A 46 2.36 -4.55 16.58
C LYS A 46 1.40 -5.18 15.59
N LYS A 47 0.66 -4.33 14.88
CA LYS A 47 -0.25 -4.73 13.81
C LYS A 47 0.01 -3.91 12.55
N ILE A 48 -0.23 -4.53 11.42
CA ILE A 48 -0.21 -3.89 10.11
C ILE A 48 -1.58 -3.28 9.87
N ILE A 49 -1.62 -1.97 9.64
CA ILE A 49 -2.83 -1.22 9.31
C ILE A 49 -3.08 -1.34 7.82
N VAL A 50 -4.23 -1.92 7.48
CA VAL A 50 -4.81 -1.86 6.14
C VAL A 50 -5.76 -0.68 6.14
N THR A 51 -5.32 0.44 5.54
CA THR A 51 -6.09 1.68 5.52
C THR A 51 -7.39 1.51 4.74
N ARG A 52 -8.34 2.43 4.94
CA ARG A 52 -9.64 2.39 4.27
C ARG A 52 -9.51 2.33 2.75
N GLU A 53 -8.61 3.13 2.19
CA GLU A 53 -8.42 3.25 0.74
C GLU A 53 -7.78 1.98 0.16
N VAL A 54 -6.87 1.35 0.89
CA VAL A 54 -6.34 0.01 0.55
C VAL A 54 -7.46 -1.04 0.63
N CYS A 55 -8.30 -1.00 1.67
CA CYS A 55 -9.47 -1.88 1.76
C CYS A 55 -10.41 -1.71 0.56
N LEU A 56 -10.68 -0.48 0.14
CA LEU A 56 -11.49 -0.15 -1.03
C LEU A 56 -10.89 -0.67 -2.34
N GLU A 57 -9.57 -0.58 -2.51
CA GLU A 57 -8.90 -1.15 -3.69
C GLU A 57 -8.99 -2.68 -3.73
N ILE A 58 -8.90 -3.36 -2.58
CA ILE A 58 -9.15 -4.80 -2.51
C ILE A 58 -10.60 -5.12 -2.90
N VAL A 59 -11.60 -4.36 -2.41
CA VAL A 59 -13.02 -4.52 -2.81
C VAL A 59 -13.21 -4.30 -4.32
N LYS A 60 -12.58 -3.26 -4.87
CA LYS A 60 -12.57 -2.99 -6.32
C LYS A 60 -12.01 -4.18 -7.10
N HIS A 61 -10.96 -4.82 -6.60
CA HIS A 61 -10.37 -6.00 -7.23
C HIS A 61 -11.23 -7.26 -7.10
N LEU A 62 -11.95 -7.46 -5.99
CA LEU A 62 -12.92 -8.56 -5.85
C LEU A 62 -14.04 -8.48 -6.90
N SER A 63 -14.44 -7.26 -7.28
CA SER A 63 -15.45 -7.01 -8.31
C SER A 63 -14.87 -6.84 -9.72
N SER A 64 -13.57 -7.08 -9.91
CA SER A 64 -12.90 -6.88 -11.20
C SER A 64 -13.33 -7.92 -12.23
N LYS A 65 -13.52 -7.48 -13.48
CA LYS A 65 -13.68 -8.37 -14.63
C LYS A 65 -12.39 -9.10 -15.03
N ILE A 66 -11.24 -8.69 -14.48
CA ILE A 66 -9.95 -9.33 -14.71
C ILE A 66 -9.77 -10.44 -13.69
N GLU A 67 -9.91 -11.69 -14.14
CA GLU A 67 -9.88 -12.90 -13.30
C GLU A 67 -8.64 -12.96 -12.39
N SER A 68 -7.46 -12.60 -12.92
CA SER A 68 -6.23 -12.62 -12.13
C SER A 68 -6.23 -11.64 -10.96
N LYS A 69 -6.87 -10.46 -11.10
CA LYS A 69 -7.03 -9.48 -10.01
C LYS A 69 -8.05 -9.97 -8.99
N GLN A 70 -9.19 -10.47 -9.47
CA GLN A 70 -10.22 -11.04 -8.60
C GLN A 70 -9.68 -12.22 -7.77
N PHE A 71 -8.98 -13.16 -8.41
CA PHE A 71 -8.37 -14.30 -7.75
C PHE A 71 -7.38 -13.86 -6.67
N LYS A 72 -6.47 -12.93 -6.99
CA LYS A 72 -5.52 -12.39 -6.02
C LYS A 72 -6.21 -11.74 -4.83
N ALA A 73 -7.21 -10.89 -5.07
CA ALA A 73 -7.96 -10.23 -4.01
C ALA A 73 -8.68 -11.25 -3.11
N GLN A 74 -9.28 -12.29 -3.68
CA GLN A 74 -9.91 -13.37 -2.90
C GLN A 74 -8.89 -14.07 -1.99
N ARG A 75 -7.68 -14.36 -2.51
CA ARG A 75 -6.61 -14.97 -1.69
C ARG A 75 -6.09 -14.04 -0.60
N VAL A 76 -6.04 -12.73 -0.84
CA VAL A 76 -5.72 -11.74 0.20
C VAL A 76 -6.73 -11.79 1.33
N ILE A 77 -8.03 -11.92 1.02
CA ILE A 77 -9.07 -12.09 2.03
C ILE A 77 -8.85 -13.38 2.86
N ASP A 78 -8.47 -14.48 2.22
CA ASP A 78 -8.16 -15.72 2.93
C ASP A 78 -6.97 -15.53 3.89
N LEU A 79 -5.91 -14.82 3.47
CA LEU A 79 -4.78 -14.46 4.32
C LEU A 79 -5.18 -13.56 5.49
N PHE A 80 -6.06 -12.58 5.27
CA PHE A 80 -6.57 -11.74 6.35
C PHE A 80 -7.33 -12.53 7.42
N LYS A 81 -8.06 -13.58 7.03
CA LYS A 81 -8.76 -14.47 7.98
C LYS A 81 -7.78 -15.32 8.77
N GLU A 82 -6.78 -15.88 8.10
CA GLU A 82 -5.77 -16.76 8.69
C GLU A 82 -4.85 -16.01 9.65
N PHE A 83 -4.37 -14.83 9.25
CA PHE A 83 -3.42 -14.01 10.00
C PHE A 83 -4.09 -12.81 10.69
N ARG A 84 -5.34 -12.96 11.13
CA ARG A 84 -6.17 -11.87 11.68
C ARG A 84 -5.52 -11.09 12.83
N ASP A 85 -4.65 -11.73 13.60
CA ASP A 85 -4.01 -11.12 14.77
C ASP A 85 -2.87 -10.16 14.36
N VAL A 86 -2.36 -10.28 13.13
CA VAL A 86 -1.31 -9.42 12.56
C VAL A 86 -1.89 -8.13 11.95
N PHE A 87 -3.16 -8.12 11.57
CA PHE A 87 -3.78 -7.00 10.86
C PHE A 87 -4.77 -6.21 11.73
N ILE A 88 -4.93 -4.94 11.39
CA ILE A 88 -6.07 -4.10 11.77
C ILE A 88 -6.60 -3.40 10.52
N PHE A 89 -7.92 -3.28 10.43
CA PHE A 89 -8.60 -2.79 9.23
C PHE A 89 -9.37 -1.52 9.54
N GLU A 90 -9.23 -0.52 8.68
CA GLU A 90 -10.07 0.68 8.66
C GLU A 90 -11.22 0.51 7.67
N ASP A 91 -12.01 -0.54 7.85
CA ASP A 91 -13.05 -0.97 6.90
C ASP A 91 -14.43 -0.35 7.16
N GLN A 92 -14.45 0.86 7.74
CA GLN A 92 -15.68 1.57 8.00
C GLN A 92 -16.20 2.24 6.72
N ASN A 93 -17.51 2.10 6.48
CA ASN A 93 -18.23 2.74 5.37
C ASN A 93 -17.63 2.44 3.99
N LEU A 94 -17.16 1.21 3.77
CA LEU A 94 -16.77 0.74 2.45
C LEU A 94 -18.02 0.68 1.56
N ASN A 95 -17.90 1.17 0.32
CA ASN A 95 -18.96 1.09 -0.68
C ASN A 95 -18.34 1.08 -2.08
N ASN A 96 -19.08 0.56 -3.05
CA ASN A 96 -18.57 0.38 -4.41
C ASN A 96 -18.29 1.72 -5.12
N LEU A 97 -19.05 2.77 -4.82
CA LEU A 97 -18.85 4.10 -5.42
C LEU A 97 -17.50 4.70 -5.02
N ASP A 98 -17.14 4.59 -3.75
CA ASP A 98 -15.85 5.02 -3.24
C ASP A 98 -14.73 4.10 -3.71
N ALA A 99 -15.00 2.79 -3.86
CA ALA A 99 -14.03 1.83 -4.37
C ALA A 99 -13.60 2.16 -5.80
N GLU A 100 -14.50 2.64 -6.66
CA GLU A 100 -14.15 3.07 -8.01
C GLU A 100 -13.18 4.24 -8.02
N LYS A 101 -13.37 5.19 -7.10
CA LYS A 101 -12.57 6.42 -6.94
C LYS A 101 -11.34 6.26 -6.05
N ALA A 102 -11.23 5.15 -5.33
CA ALA A 102 -10.16 4.90 -4.39
C ALA A 102 -8.81 4.92 -5.12
N PHE A 103 -7.86 5.64 -4.52
CA PHE A 103 -6.49 5.73 -4.96
C PHE A 103 -5.58 5.69 -3.73
N ALA A 104 -5.16 4.48 -3.36
CA ALA A 104 -4.48 4.21 -2.10
C ALA A 104 -3.17 4.99 -1.97
N ASP A 105 -2.38 5.09 -3.04
CA ASP A 105 -1.09 5.77 -3.05
C ASP A 105 -1.18 7.20 -2.49
N SER A 106 -2.10 8.01 -3.01
CA SER A 106 -2.23 9.42 -2.60
C SER A 106 -2.62 9.56 -1.13
N GLU A 107 -3.49 8.68 -0.64
CA GLU A 107 -3.97 8.74 0.73
C GLU A 107 -2.92 8.19 1.69
N LEU A 108 -2.17 7.15 1.32
CA LEU A 108 -1.02 6.67 2.06
C LEU A 108 0.04 7.77 2.17
N LEU A 109 0.38 8.48 1.10
CA LEU A 109 1.34 9.60 1.14
C LEU A 109 0.84 10.75 2.01
N SER A 110 -0.44 11.12 1.90
CA SER A 110 -1.11 12.12 2.74
C SER A 110 -1.01 11.75 4.22
N ARG A 111 -1.32 10.49 4.57
CA ARG A 111 -1.24 9.96 5.94
C ARG A 111 0.17 9.94 6.46
N LEU A 112 1.12 9.43 5.68
CA LEU A 112 2.53 9.41 6.05
C LEU A 112 3.06 10.81 6.36
N THR A 113 2.70 11.79 5.52
CA THR A 113 3.07 13.19 5.71
C THR A 113 2.49 13.76 7.00
N LYS A 114 1.19 13.55 7.25
CA LYS A 114 0.51 14.05 8.46
C LYS A 114 1.01 13.36 9.73
N GLY A 115 1.19 12.05 9.69
CA GLY A 115 1.62 11.24 10.83
C GLY A 115 3.08 11.50 11.23
N LYS A 116 3.89 12.05 10.33
CA LYS A 116 5.32 12.32 10.56
C LYS A 116 5.57 13.25 11.74
N THR A 117 4.62 14.10 12.11
CA THR A 117 4.79 15.03 13.25
C THR A 117 4.69 14.35 14.61
N GLU A 118 4.18 13.11 14.67
CA GLU A 118 3.85 12.44 15.93
C GLU A 118 4.39 11.01 16.02
N PHE A 119 4.49 10.31 14.89
CA PHE A 119 4.77 8.87 14.87
C PHE A 119 5.90 8.53 13.90
N SER A 120 6.78 7.63 14.36
CA SER A 120 7.67 6.88 13.48
C SER A 120 6.86 5.83 12.71
N GLN A 121 7.06 5.74 11.40
CA GLN A 121 6.14 5.03 10.51
C GLN A 121 6.88 4.06 9.58
N LEU A 122 6.33 2.86 9.39
CA LEU A 122 6.80 1.90 8.38
C LEU A 122 5.74 1.76 7.28
N LEU A 123 6.13 2.01 6.02
CA LEU A 123 5.35 1.61 4.84
C LEU A 123 5.94 0.33 4.25
N ILE A 124 5.08 -0.69 4.05
CA ILE A 124 5.39 -1.88 3.28
C ILE A 124 4.71 -1.75 1.91
N THR A 125 5.51 -1.58 0.84
CA THR A 125 5.02 -1.50 -0.53
C THR A 125 5.97 -2.20 -1.50
N ASN A 126 5.41 -2.86 -2.52
CA ASN A 126 6.15 -3.42 -3.64
C ASN A 126 6.08 -2.51 -4.88
N ASP A 127 5.35 -1.39 -4.81
CA ASP A 127 5.35 -0.34 -5.81
C ASP A 127 6.60 0.54 -5.64
N LYS A 128 7.43 0.55 -6.68
CA LYS A 128 8.70 1.30 -6.67
C LYS A 128 8.48 2.81 -6.62
N LYS A 129 7.46 3.33 -7.29
CA LYS A 129 7.19 4.77 -7.34
C LYS A 129 6.70 5.23 -5.97
N LEU A 130 5.73 4.51 -5.40
CA LEU A 130 5.25 4.80 -4.05
C LEU A 130 6.38 4.67 -3.02
N SER A 131 7.27 3.68 -3.16
CA SER A 131 8.45 3.53 -2.30
C SER A 131 9.34 4.77 -2.30
N VAL A 132 9.67 5.29 -3.49
CA VAL A 132 10.52 6.47 -3.62
C VAL A 132 9.80 7.73 -3.12
N ASP A 133 8.54 7.92 -3.48
CA ASP A 133 7.75 9.08 -3.05
C ASP A 133 7.61 9.12 -1.53
N ALA A 134 7.25 8.00 -0.91
CA ALA A 134 7.12 7.87 0.54
C ALA A 134 8.46 8.10 1.27
N TYR A 135 9.57 7.59 0.73
CA TYR A 135 10.88 7.82 1.31
C TYR A 135 11.31 9.28 1.20
N SER A 136 10.98 9.94 0.09
CA SER A 136 11.30 11.34 -0.18
C SER A 136 10.61 12.31 0.79
N LEU A 137 9.50 11.90 1.43
CA LEU A 137 8.86 12.65 2.50
C LEU A 137 9.79 12.92 3.70
N ASN A 138 10.82 12.10 3.90
CA ASN A 138 11.82 12.35 4.95
C ASN A 138 12.71 13.56 4.68
N ASN A 139 12.76 14.05 3.43
CA ASN A 139 13.62 15.16 3.01
C ASN A 139 12.86 16.50 2.94
N LEU A 140 11.60 16.55 3.39
CA LEU A 140 10.81 17.77 3.38
C LEU A 140 11.20 18.70 4.53
N ASN A 141 11.76 19.86 4.20
CA ASN A 141 12.16 20.86 5.20
C ASN A 141 10.98 21.46 5.97
N SER A 142 9.85 21.69 5.29
CA SER A 142 8.65 22.29 5.89
C SER A 142 7.82 21.30 6.70
N CYS A 143 8.03 20.00 6.48
CA CYS A 143 7.31 18.91 7.14
C CYS A 143 8.30 18.01 7.89
N PHE A 144 9.19 18.63 8.67
CA PHE A 144 10.16 17.91 9.49
C PHE A 144 9.46 17.13 10.61
N GLY A 145 9.99 15.97 10.96
CA GLY A 145 9.41 15.10 11.98
C GLY A 145 10.02 13.69 11.96
N GLU A 146 9.31 12.77 12.59
CA GLU A 146 9.69 11.38 12.80
C GLU A 146 10.02 10.63 11.51
N LYS A 147 10.82 9.58 11.62
CA LYS A 147 11.31 8.86 10.45
C LYS A 147 10.20 8.02 9.79
N ILE A 148 10.15 8.05 8.46
CA ILE A 148 9.38 7.11 7.64
C ILE A 148 10.34 6.03 7.10
N SER A 149 10.21 4.81 7.60
CA SER A 149 10.86 3.63 7.06
C SER A 149 10.03 3.10 5.88
N VAL A 150 10.69 2.69 4.79
CA VAL A 150 10.02 2.11 3.63
C VAL A 150 10.67 0.75 3.34
N CYS A 151 9.85 -0.28 3.19
CA CYS A 151 10.29 -1.65 2.92
C CYS A 151 9.44 -2.32 1.84
N TYR A 152 9.99 -3.36 1.21
CA TYR A 152 9.27 -4.23 0.30
C TYR A 152 9.43 -5.70 0.72
N ILE A 153 8.48 -6.54 0.30
CA ILE A 153 8.54 -7.99 0.50
C ILE A 153 9.20 -8.62 -0.73
N SER A 154 10.31 -9.35 -0.52
CA SER A 154 11.00 -10.08 -1.60
C SER A 154 10.24 -11.35 -2.02
N ARG A 155 10.69 -11.96 -3.13
CA ARG A 155 10.18 -13.26 -3.64
C ARG A 155 10.21 -14.40 -2.61
N ASN A 156 11.11 -14.29 -1.63
CA ASN A 156 11.27 -15.28 -0.56
C ASN A 156 10.49 -14.93 0.71
N GLY A 157 9.67 -13.87 0.70
CA GLY A 157 8.94 -13.39 1.87
C GLY A 157 9.78 -12.57 2.85
N LEU A 158 11.06 -12.33 2.56
CA LEU A 158 11.93 -11.52 3.42
C LEU A 158 11.63 -10.03 3.25
N LEU A 159 11.72 -9.27 4.33
CA LEU A 159 11.53 -7.82 4.32
C LEU A 159 12.86 -7.12 4.02
N HIS A 160 12.88 -6.23 3.04
CA HIS A 160 14.07 -5.45 2.66
C HIS A 160 13.74 -3.97 2.60
N LYS A 161 14.75 -3.11 2.81
CA LYS A 161 14.62 -1.67 2.62
C LYS A 161 14.15 -1.38 1.19
N GLY A 162 13.19 -0.48 1.04
CA GLY A 162 12.65 -0.01 -0.24
C GLY A 162 13.73 0.56 -1.15
N GLU A 163 13.47 0.56 -2.46
CA GLU A 163 14.27 1.34 -3.40
C GLU A 163 14.00 2.83 -3.13
N THR A 164 15.07 3.59 -2.86
CA THR A 164 15.01 5.00 -2.43
C THR A 164 15.61 5.97 -3.45
N GLU A 165 15.97 5.49 -4.63
CA GLU A 165 16.59 6.28 -5.69
C GLU A 165 15.88 6.00 -7.03
N PHE A 166 15.41 7.03 -7.71
CA PHE A 166 15.08 6.95 -9.13
C PHE A 166 16.37 7.09 -9.93
N GLY A 167 16.92 5.96 -10.39
CA GLY A 167 17.98 5.95 -11.39
C GLY A 167 19.36 6.38 -10.90
N ASN A 168 20.18 5.39 -10.55
CA ASN A 168 21.63 5.39 -10.80
C ASN A 168 22.14 3.94 -10.94
N HIS A 169 21.43 3.15 -11.73
CA HIS A 169 22.04 2.03 -12.43
C HIS A 169 22.06 2.37 -13.92
N VAL A 170 22.97 3.28 -14.30
CA VAL A 170 23.60 3.18 -15.61
C VAL A 170 24.40 1.89 -15.53
N VAL A 171 23.85 0.82 -16.11
CA VAL A 171 24.64 -0.35 -16.46
C VAL A 171 25.63 0.14 -17.52
N ASN A 172 26.83 0.48 -17.08
CA ASN A 172 27.98 0.56 -17.95
C ASN A 172 28.35 -0.87 -18.35
N GLU A 173 27.69 -1.38 -19.38
CA GLU A 173 28.20 -2.47 -20.20
C GLU A 173 28.38 -1.96 -21.62
N ASN A 174 29.63 -1.60 -21.90
CA ASN A 174 30.35 -1.73 -23.17
C ASN A 174 29.70 -1.16 -24.46
N ASN A 175 30.40 -0.15 -24.98
CA ASN A 175 30.53 0.25 -26.38
C ASN A 175 30.12 -0.81 -27.42
N GLY A 176 29.18 -0.45 -28.29
CA GLY A 176 28.94 -1.20 -29.51
C GLY A 176 27.72 -0.78 -30.33
N ILE A 177 27.91 0.24 -31.17
CA ILE A 177 27.23 0.47 -32.47
C ILE A 177 25.85 1.16 -32.43
N GLU A 178 25.77 2.23 -33.22
CA GLU A 178 24.68 3.18 -33.45
C GLU A 178 23.77 2.72 -34.63
N PRO A 179 22.75 3.50 -35.07
CA PRO A 179 21.34 3.38 -34.73
C PRO A 179 20.47 2.82 -35.89
N GLU A 180 19.28 2.27 -35.59
CA GLU A 180 18.26 2.04 -36.61
C GLU A 180 16.96 2.81 -36.30
N ASN A 181 16.61 3.66 -37.26
CA ASN A 181 15.37 4.40 -37.40
C ASN A 181 14.15 3.47 -37.52
N SER A 182 13.03 3.88 -36.95
CA SER A 182 11.75 3.81 -37.69
C SER A 182 10.75 4.83 -37.16
N THR A 183 10.39 5.72 -38.07
CA THR A 183 9.30 6.69 -38.07
C THR A 183 7.93 6.01 -38.22
N GLU A 184 6.89 6.82 -38.01
CA GLU A 184 5.47 6.64 -38.42
C GLU A 184 4.62 5.74 -37.49
N GLU A 185 3.39 6.08 -37.10
CA GLU A 185 2.45 7.09 -37.58
C GLU A 185 1.34 7.35 -36.55
N GLN A 186 0.78 8.55 -36.60
CA GLN A 186 -0.44 9.00 -35.92
C GLN A 186 -1.68 8.35 -36.54
N ILE A 187 -2.67 7.95 -35.73
CA ILE A 187 -4.07 8.02 -36.16
C ILE A 187 -4.92 8.64 -35.04
N VAL A 188 -5.46 9.81 -35.37
CA VAL A 188 -6.49 10.57 -34.67
C VAL A 188 -7.86 10.05 -35.11
N SER A 189 -8.80 9.87 -34.17
CA SER A 189 -10.21 10.17 -34.44
C SER A 189 -10.96 10.62 -33.18
N THR A 190 -11.27 11.91 -33.20
CA THR A 190 -12.23 12.70 -32.40
C THR A 190 -13.66 12.21 -32.74
N ILE A 191 -14.64 12.10 -31.83
CA ILE A 191 -15.65 13.10 -31.36
C ILE A 191 -16.66 12.24 -30.54
N SER A 192 -17.07 12.58 -29.31
CA SER A 192 -18.27 13.38 -29.03
C SER A 192 -18.46 13.55 -27.51
N GLU A 193 -18.51 14.81 -27.05
CA GLU A 193 -19.58 15.45 -26.24
C GLU A 193 -20.51 14.52 -25.42
N GLU A 194 -20.98 14.78 -24.21
CA GLU A 194 -20.91 15.87 -23.22
C GLU A 194 -21.91 15.39 -22.15
N PHE A 195 -21.60 15.38 -20.85
CA PHE A 195 -22.65 15.49 -19.81
C PHE A 195 -22.06 15.99 -18.49
N LYS A 196 -22.25 17.28 -18.26
CA LYS A 196 -22.09 17.93 -16.95
C LYS A 196 -23.29 17.60 -16.08
N SER A 197 -23.06 17.30 -14.80
CA SER A 197 -23.83 17.95 -13.74
C SER A 197 -23.06 17.94 -12.41
N LYS A 198 -23.11 19.10 -11.74
CA LYS A 198 -22.58 19.40 -10.42
C LYS A 198 -23.51 18.85 -9.33
N LEU A 199 -22.97 18.39 -8.21
CA LEU A 199 -23.64 18.55 -6.91
C LEU A 199 -22.63 18.72 -5.77
N LEU A 200 -22.75 19.86 -5.09
CA LEU A 200 -22.05 20.28 -3.87
C LEU A 200 -22.99 20.07 -2.68
N PHE A 201 -22.53 19.48 -1.58
CA PHE A 201 -23.00 19.71 -0.18
C PHE A 201 -21.90 19.15 0.75
N SER A 202 -21.05 20.00 1.35
CA SER A 202 -21.19 20.72 2.63
C SER A 202 -20.83 19.88 3.87
N ALA A 203 -19.94 20.47 4.68
CA ALA A 203 -19.26 19.94 5.85
C ALA A 203 -20.14 19.55 7.04
N ALA A 204 -19.64 18.63 7.88
CA ALA A 204 -19.42 18.82 9.33
C ALA A 204 -18.94 17.50 9.95
N GLY A 205 -17.88 17.57 10.76
CA GLY A 205 -17.41 16.46 11.58
C GLY A 205 -18.24 16.27 12.86
N ILE A 206 -17.99 15.17 13.57
CA ILE A 206 -18.10 15.00 15.02
C ILE A 206 -17.26 13.78 15.44
N VAL A 207 -16.43 14.01 16.45
CA VAL A 207 -15.68 13.04 17.26
C VAL A 207 -16.65 12.25 18.13
N ILE A 208 -16.39 10.95 18.39
CA ILE A 208 -16.51 10.27 19.71
C ILE A 208 -16.15 8.78 19.51
N GLY A 209 -15.22 8.29 20.34
CA GLY A 209 -14.78 6.90 20.34
C GLY A 209 -15.78 5.93 20.97
N VAL A 210 -15.71 4.66 20.57
CA VAL A 210 -16.26 3.51 21.30
C VAL A 210 -15.42 2.27 21.02
N VAL A 211 -15.03 1.60 22.10
CA VAL A 211 -14.43 0.25 22.21
C VAL A 211 -15.24 -0.78 21.41
N PHE A 212 -14.60 -1.55 20.52
CA PHE A 212 -15.22 -2.77 19.97
C PHE A 212 -14.28 -3.96 19.95
N THR A 213 -14.52 -4.87 20.89
CA THR A 213 -14.20 -6.29 20.82
C THR A 213 -14.95 -6.98 19.66
N LYS A 214 -14.29 -8.00 19.05
CA LYS A 214 -14.73 -8.88 17.93
C LYS A 214 -14.74 -8.25 16.53
N TYR A 215 -13.54 -7.95 16.02
CA TYR A 215 -13.33 -7.67 14.60
C TYR A 215 -13.37 -8.96 13.77
N VAL A 216 -14.55 -9.32 13.28
CA VAL A 216 -14.66 -9.91 11.95
C VAL A 216 -14.64 -8.68 11.01
N PRO A 217 -13.59 -8.46 10.20
CA PRO A 217 -13.54 -7.31 9.32
C PRO A 217 -14.81 -7.26 8.46
N LYS A 218 -15.47 -6.10 8.37
CA LYS A 218 -16.59 -5.88 7.44
C LYS A 218 -16.16 -6.04 5.99
N LEU A 219 -14.86 -5.93 5.70
CA LEU A 219 -14.28 -6.39 4.42
C LEU A 219 -14.64 -7.85 4.12
N LEU A 220 -14.80 -8.71 5.13
CA LEU A 220 -15.23 -10.10 4.97
C LEU A 220 -16.74 -10.25 4.67
N ARG A 221 -17.54 -9.18 4.81
CA ARG A 221 -18.96 -9.16 4.47
C ARG A 221 -19.24 -8.75 3.02
N PHE A 222 -18.21 -8.39 2.26
CA PHE A 222 -18.27 -8.17 0.81
C PHE A 222 -18.06 -9.47 0.00
N ILE A 223 -17.97 -10.61 0.69
CA ILE A 223 -18.19 -11.97 0.15
C ILE A 223 -19.62 -12.37 0.51
#